data_AF-A0A527YN75-F1
#
_entry.id   AF-A0A527YN75-F1
#
_cell.length_a   1.000
_cell.length_b   1.000
_cell.length_c   1.000
_cell.angle_alpha   90.00
_cell.angle_beta   90.00
_cell.angle_gamma   90.00
#
_symmetry.space_group_name_H-M   'P 1'
#
loop_
_entity.id
_entity.type
_entity.pdbx_description
1 polymer ?
#
loop_
_entity_poly.entity_id
_entity_poly.type
_entity_poly.pdbx_seq_one_letter_code
_entity_poly.pdbx_strand_id
1 'polypeptide(L)'
;NYLTFTAYLDDAYHGASIALFTKRHDFEELYDAVWTMLWKKIDWGKPFQLRIVFDGERFVVFVDGEPVLQRRLTDIYPDDPRLRIT
;
A
#
# COMPACT_ATOMS: atom_id res chain seq x y z
N ASN A 1 12.88 2.67 9.43
CA ASN A 1 11.78 3.16 8.57
C ASN A 1 11.46 2.12 7.51
N TYR A 2 10.20 1.70 7.43
CA TYR A 2 9.70 0.85 6.34
C TYR A 2 8.25 1.17 6.01
N LEU A 3 7.87 0.85 4.78
CA LEU A 3 6.50 0.83 4.30
C LEU A 3 6.17 -0.63 4.00
N THR A 4 5.12 -1.15 4.60
CA THR A 4 4.66 -2.53 4.41
C THR A 4 3.37 -2.51 3.65
N PHE A 5 3.34 -3.19 2.50
CA PHE A 5 2.15 -3.35 1.69
C PHE A 5 1.62 -4.77 1.85
N THR A 6 0.33 -4.90 2.11
CA THR A 6 -0.34 -6.20 2.22
C THR A 6 -1.41 -6.33 1.15
N ALA A 7 -1.57 -7.55 0.64
CA ALA A 7 -2.75 -7.94 -0.10
C ALA A 7 -3.66 -8.71 0.85
N TYR A 8 -4.90 -8.24 0.97
CA TYR A 8 -5.93 -8.89 1.77
C TYR A 8 -6.97 -9.50 0.85
N LEU A 9 -7.26 -10.78 1.06
CA LEU A 9 -8.38 -11.50 0.47
C LEU A 9 -9.15 -12.14 1.62
N ASP A 10 -10.47 -12.10 1.53
CA ASP A 10 -11.38 -12.73 2.48
C ASP A 10 -12.11 -13.89 1.78
N ASP A 11 -12.40 -14.95 2.51
CA ASP A 11 -13.11 -16.14 2.02
C ASP A 11 -14.63 -16.10 2.31
N ALA A 12 -15.07 -15.22 3.20
CA ALA A 12 -16.47 -14.99 3.56
C ALA A 12 -17.04 -13.68 2.95
N TYR A 13 -16.24 -12.62 2.91
CA TYR A 13 -16.56 -11.35 2.28
C TYR A 13 -15.97 -11.30 0.87
N HIS A 14 -16.83 -11.09 -0.13
CA HIS A 14 -16.42 -11.11 -1.53
C HIS A 14 -15.69 -9.82 -1.93
N GLY A 15 -14.49 -9.62 -1.40
CA GLY A 15 -13.69 -8.43 -1.63
C GLY A 15 -12.21 -8.65 -1.31
N ALA A 16 -11.38 -7.86 -1.98
CA ALA A 16 -9.96 -7.81 -1.75
C ALA A 16 -9.50 -6.35 -1.60
N SER A 17 -8.37 -6.13 -0.93
CA SER A 17 -7.79 -4.80 -0.74
C SER A 17 -6.26 -4.84 -0.78
N ILE A 18 -5.67 -3.67 -1.02
CA ILE A 18 -4.28 -3.39 -0.68
C ILE A 18 -4.27 -2.42 0.48
N ALA A 19 -3.49 -2.70 1.51
CA ALA A 19 -3.26 -1.81 2.63
C ALA A 19 -1.78 -1.47 2.77
N LEU A 20 -1.51 -0.25 3.24
CA LEU A 20 -0.21 0.24 3.65
C LEU A 20 -0.19 0.40 5.17
N PHE A 21 0.86 -0.15 5.78
CA PHE A 21 1.25 0.09 7.17
C PHE A 21 2.64 0.72 7.18
N THR A 22 2.89 1.63 8.11
CA THR A 22 4.15 2.37 8.13
C THR A 22 4.85 2.27 9.48
N LYS A 23 6.18 2.14 9.44
CA LYS A 23 7.05 2.43 10.57
C LYS A 23 7.92 3.63 10.23
N ARG A 24 7.64 4.75 10.88
CA ARG A 24 8.26 6.06 10.67
C ARG A 24 8.61 6.66 12.02
N HIS A 25 9.77 7.32 12.13
CA HIS A 25 10.18 8.04 13.35
C HIS A 25 10.07 7.20 14.64
N ASP A 26 10.55 5.94 14.58
CA ASP A 26 10.49 4.95 15.68
C ASP A 26 9.08 4.57 16.18
N PHE A 27 8.04 5.04 15.50
CA PHE A 27 6.66 4.66 15.71
C PHE A 27 6.18 3.72 14.60
N GLU A 28 5.43 2.70 14.99
CA GLU A 28 4.81 1.74 14.08
C GLU A 28 3.30 1.82 14.27
N GLU A 29 2.62 2.28 13.24
CA GLU A 29 1.18 2.50 13.28
C GLU A 29 0.47 1.36 12.55
N LEU A 30 -0.08 0.44 13.35
CA LEU A 30 -0.77 -0.75 12.85
C LEU A 30 -2.28 -0.52 12.67
N TYR A 31 -2.85 0.53 13.25
CA TYR A 31 -4.29 0.79 13.23
C TYR A 31 -4.68 1.87 12.22
N ASP A 32 -3.76 2.73 11.80
CA ASP A 32 -3.99 3.76 10.78
C ASP A 32 -3.54 3.31 9.39
N ALA A 33 -4.08 2.17 8.93
CA ALA A 33 -3.78 1.67 7.61
C ALA A 33 -4.40 2.55 6.52
N VAL A 34 -3.60 2.88 5.50
CA VAL A 34 -4.13 3.46 4.26
C VAL A 34 -4.45 2.33 3.30
N TRP A 35 -5.71 2.22 2.87
CA TRP A 35 -6.13 1.10 2.03
C TRP A 35 -7.01 1.51 0.86
N THR A 36 -7.09 0.63 -0.12
CA THR A 36 -7.96 0.73 -1.30
C THR A 36 -8.66 -0.61 -1.54
N MET A 37 -9.93 -0.58 -1.94
CA MET A 37 -10.63 -1.80 -2.37
C MET A 37 -10.25 -2.15 -3.80
N LEU A 38 -9.92 -3.43 -3.99
CA LEU A 38 -9.65 -4.02 -5.30
C LEU A 38 -10.85 -4.76 -5.88
N TRP A 39 -11.88 -5.01 -5.07
CA TRP A 39 -13.05 -5.80 -5.47
C TRP A 39 -12.66 -7.16 -6.06
N LYS A 40 -12.79 -7.33 -7.38
CA LYS A 40 -12.48 -8.58 -8.11
C LYS A 40 -11.15 -8.54 -8.90
N LYS A 41 -10.29 -7.54 -8.67
CA LYS A 41 -9.01 -7.43 -9.39
C LYS A 41 -7.98 -8.48 -8.99
N ILE A 42 -8.06 -8.98 -7.76
CA ILE A 42 -7.29 -10.13 -7.29
C ILE A 42 -8.26 -11.17 -6.72
N ASP A 43 -7.91 -12.45 -6.82
CA ASP A 43 -8.82 -13.56 -6.52
C ASP A 43 -8.02 -14.82 -6.14
N TRP A 44 -8.66 -15.71 -5.39
CA TRP A 44 -8.03 -16.96 -4.94
C TRP A 44 -7.64 -17.85 -6.13
N GLY A 45 -6.44 -18.42 -6.06
CA GLY A 45 -5.92 -19.33 -7.09
C GLY A 45 -5.54 -18.66 -8.42
N LYS A 46 -5.65 -17.33 -8.54
CA LYS A 46 -5.23 -16.58 -9.74
C LYS A 46 -3.94 -15.79 -9.46
N PRO A 47 -2.87 -15.97 -10.26
CA PRO A 47 -1.69 -15.14 -10.13
C PRO A 47 -2.00 -13.71 -10.57
N PHE A 48 -1.36 -12.74 -9.92
CA PHE A 48 -1.41 -11.33 -10.30
C PHE A 48 -0.02 -10.71 -10.12
N GLN A 49 0.25 -9.62 -10.84
CA GLN A 49 1.46 -8.84 -10.68
C GLN A 49 1.21 -7.67 -9.72
N LEU A 50 1.94 -7.65 -8.61
CA LEU A 50 2.04 -6.48 -7.74
C LEU A 50 3.31 -5.69 -8.08
N ARG A 51 3.16 -4.43 -8.44
CA ARG A 51 4.29 -3.52 -8.65
C ARG A 51 4.11 -2.26 -7.81
N ILE A 52 5.13 -1.93 -7.02
CA ILE A 52 5.14 -0.73 -6.19
C ILE A 52 6.33 0.11 -6.64
N VAL A 53 6.07 1.36 -7.01
CA VAL A 53 7.12 2.33 -7.30
C VAL A 53 7.16 3.35 -6.18
N PHE A 54 8.35 3.73 -5.74
CA PHE A 54 8.56 4.68 -4.65
C PHE A 54 9.78 5.56 -4.96
N ASP A 55 9.60 6.87 -4.91
CA ASP A 55 10.66 7.86 -5.24
C ASP A 55 11.28 8.55 -4.00
N GLY A 56 10.93 8.04 -2.81
CA GLY A 56 11.30 8.61 -1.52
C GLY A 56 10.23 9.50 -0.89
N GLU A 57 9.26 9.98 -1.66
CA GLU A 57 8.16 10.84 -1.20
C GLU A 57 6.78 10.28 -1.58
N ARG A 58 6.66 9.78 -2.82
CA ARG A 58 5.42 9.29 -3.42
C ARG A 58 5.54 7.83 -3.73
N PHE A 59 4.47 7.10 -3.49
CA PHE A 59 4.32 5.74 -3.98
C PHE A 59 3.08 5.58 -4.84
N VAL A 60 3.18 4.66 -5.80
CA VAL A 60 2.04 4.17 -6.57
C VAL A 60 2.09 2.65 -6.57
N VAL A 61 0.96 2.04 -6.19
CA VAL A 61 0.74 0.60 -6.25
C VAL A 61 -0.02 0.27 -7.52
N PHE A 62 0.50 -0.70 -8.26
CA PHE A 62 -0.11 -1.26 -9.45
C PHE A 62 -0.46 -2.73 -9.24
N VAL A 63 -1.65 -3.11 -9.69
CA VAL A 63 -2.10 -4.51 -9.82
C VAL A 63 -2.34 -4.77 -11.30
N ASP A 64 -1.62 -5.73 -11.88
CA ASP A 64 -1.67 -6.06 -13.31
C ASP A 64 -1.49 -4.83 -14.23
N GLY A 65 -0.63 -3.90 -13.79
CA GLY A 65 -0.34 -2.65 -14.51
C GLY A 65 -1.35 -1.51 -14.29
N GLU A 66 -2.46 -1.76 -13.61
CA GLU A 66 -3.45 -0.73 -13.26
C GLU A 66 -3.09 -0.05 -11.92
N PRO A 67 -3.04 1.29 -11.84
CA PRO A 67 -2.80 1.98 -10.57
C PRO A 67 -4.02 1.87 -9.65
N VAL A 68 -3.82 1.35 -8.44
CA VAL A 68 -4.91 1.09 -7.47
C VAL A 68 -4.81 1.93 -6.20
N LEU A 69 -3.60 2.36 -5.83
CA LEU A 69 -3.35 3.23 -4.68
C LEU A 69 -2.20 4.19 -4.98
N GLN A 70 -2.40 5.48 -4.67
CA GLN A 70 -1.39 6.52 -4.82
C GLN A 70 -1.46 7.51 -3.65
N ARG A 71 -0.31 7.81 -3.04
CA ARG A 71 -0.17 8.80 -1.96
C ARG A 71 1.24 9.38 -1.91
N ARG A 72 1.37 10.53 -1.25
CA ARG A 72 2.61 11.05 -0.67
C ARG A 72 2.72 10.59 0.79
N LEU A 73 3.94 10.51 1.32
CA LEU A 73 4.16 10.33 2.77
C LEU A 73 3.46 11.42 3.58
N THR A 74 3.47 12.67 3.08
CA THR A 74 2.82 13.82 3.71
C THR A 74 1.29 13.77 3.71
N ASP A 75 0.69 12.91 2.87
CA ASP A 75 -0.76 12.68 2.91
C ASP A 75 -1.15 11.79 4.10
N ILE A 76 -0.18 11.06 4.68
CA ILE A 76 -0.35 10.16 5.83
C ILE A 76 0.05 10.92 7.11
N TYR A 77 1.26 11.48 7.13
CA TYR A 77 1.78 12.28 8.23
C TYR A 77 2.33 13.60 7.69
N PRO A 78 1.73 14.76 8.01
CA PRO A 78 2.06 16.05 7.38
C PRO A 78 3.54 16.44 7.44
N ASP A 79 4.24 16.09 8.53
CA ASP A 79 5.63 16.47 8.77
C ASP A 79 6.65 15.39 8.36
N ASP A 80 6.22 14.40 7.57
CA ASP A 80 7.04 13.27 7.18
C ASP A 80 8.04 13.65 6.05
N PRO A 81 9.35 13.71 6.35
CA PRO A 81 10.34 14.16 5.37
C PRO A 81 10.61 13.08 4.32
N ARG A 82 10.85 13.55 3.09
CA ARG A 82 11.28 12.72 1.97
C ARG A 82 12.47 11.84 2.35
N LEU A 83 12.36 10.55 2.03
CA LEU A 83 13.45 9.59 2.15
C LEU A 83 14.46 9.75 1.02
N ARG A 84 15.74 9.62 1.35
CA ARG A 84 16.83 9.49 0.38
C ARG A 84 17.02 8.01 0.05
N ILE A 85 16.89 7.67 -1.23
CA ILE A 85 17.19 6.34 -1.76
C ILE A 85 18.58 6.44 -2.39
N THR A 86 19.53 5.65 -1.91
CA THR A 86 20.92 5.58 -2.39
C THR A 86 21.24 4.21 -2.94
#